data_AF-A0A7F8QPI9-F1
#
_entry.id   AF-A0A7F8QPI9-F1
#
_cell.length_a   1.000
_cell.length_b   1.000
_cell.length_c   1.000
_cell.angle_alpha   90.00
_cell.angle_beta   90.00
_cell.angle_gamma   90.00
#
_symmetry.space_group_name_H-M   'P 1'
#
loop_
_entity.id
_entity.type
_entity.pdbx_description
1 polymer ?
#
loop_
_entity_poly.entity_id
_entity_poly.type
_entity_poly.pdbx_seq_one_letter_code
_entity_poly.pdbx_strand_id
1 'polypeptide(L)'
;METNHSVQLSGEPQSTPPGESSSLPNQNGLEKQDDKDSSTPLQAPEGKTGVQSEQGAHDISEELNRQLEDIINTYGSATEKEGPTKTREQPENIEPPDNGDGDCDEATEETEREPMASGEPTTAKEPVSNKEQKLEKKILKGLGKEANLLMQNLNKLQTPEEKLDFLFKKYAELLDEHRTEQKKLKLLQKKQVQIQKEKDQLQSEHSRAILARSKLESLCRELQRHNKTLKDTRKMDTKLTARLRTKMSIVSRKRSCLKKH
;
A
#
# COMPACT_ATOMS: atom_id res chain seq x y z
N MET A 1 -71.91 7.66 13.26
CA MET A 1 -72.23 6.86 12.07
C MET A 1 -71.05 5.97 11.79
N GLU A 2 -71.32 4.67 11.81
CA GLU A 2 -70.41 3.58 11.50
C GLU A 2 -69.93 3.66 10.04
N THR A 3 -68.74 3.16 9.71
CA THR A 3 -68.57 1.86 9.04
C THR A 3 -67.11 1.62 8.61
N ASN A 4 -66.71 0.37 8.81
CA ASN A 4 -65.50 -0.31 8.33
C ASN A 4 -65.46 -0.41 6.79
N HIS A 5 -64.34 -0.89 6.19
CA HIS A 5 -64.19 -1.97 5.17
C HIS A 5 -62.71 -2.03 4.71
N SER A 6 -61.93 -3.09 4.98
CA SER A 6 -61.73 -4.38 4.25
C SER A 6 -60.75 -4.28 3.04
N VAL A 7 -59.49 -4.76 3.14
CA VAL A 7 -58.90 -6.09 2.76
C VAL A 7 -58.93 -6.44 1.26
N GLN A 8 -57.74 -6.75 0.69
CA GLN A 8 -57.35 -7.86 -0.26
C GLN A 8 -56.09 -7.42 -1.07
N LEU A 9 -54.90 -8.03 -0.97
CA LEU A 9 -54.40 -9.32 -1.50
C LEU A 9 -54.52 -9.50 -3.02
N SER A 10 -53.37 -9.65 -3.72
CA SER A 10 -53.02 -10.78 -4.62
C SER A 10 -51.91 -10.43 -5.65
N GLY A 11 -50.98 -11.36 -5.92
CA GLY A 11 -50.36 -11.51 -7.25
C GLY A 11 -48.84 -11.65 -7.37
N GLU A 12 -48.31 -12.87 -7.17
CA GLU A 12 -47.21 -13.46 -7.98
C GLU A 12 -47.87 -14.45 -9.00
N PRO A 13 -47.25 -15.09 -10.03
CA PRO A 13 -45.81 -15.40 -10.25
C PRO A 13 -45.30 -15.36 -11.74
N GLN A 14 -44.00 -15.68 -11.97
CA GLN A 14 -43.42 -16.59 -13.01
C GLN A 14 -42.08 -16.16 -13.68
N SER A 15 -41.03 -16.92 -13.34
CA SER A 15 -40.11 -17.77 -14.15
C SER A 15 -39.54 -17.38 -15.54
N THR A 16 -38.19 -17.40 -15.63
CA THR A 16 -37.26 -18.16 -16.54
C THR A 16 -36.11 -17.34 -17.20
N PRO A 17 -34.86 -17.88 -17.29
CA PRO A 17 -33.75 -17.31 -18.07
C PRO A 17 -33.24 -18.23 -19.22
N PRO A 18 -32.50 -17.68 -20.19
CA PRO A 18 -31.25 -18.31 -20.71
C PRO A 18 -30.19 -17.22 -21.02
N GLY A 19 -28.90 -17.45 -21.27
CA GLY A 19 -28.08 -18.59 -21.64
C GLY A 19 -26.67 -18.04 -22.01
N GLU A 20 -25.69 -18.94 -22.06
CA GLU A 20 -24.24 -18.72 -22.08
C GLU A 20 -23.63 -18.27 -23.42
N SER A 21 -22.32 -17.93 -23.37
CA SER A 21 -21.26 -17.99 -24.42
C SER A 21 -20.70 -16.62 -24.82
N SER A 22 -19.46 -16.43 -25.25
CA SER A 22 -18.12 -17.01 -24.98
C SER A 22 -17.13 -16.11 -25.77
N SER A 23 -15.84 -16.16 -25.40
CA SER A 23 -14.68 -16.07 -26.31
C SER A 23 -14.09 -14.71 -26.73
N LEU A 24 -12.79 -14.61 -26.45
CA LEU A 24 -11.76 -13.65 -26.91
C LEU A 24 -11.35 -13.90 -28.38
N PRO A 25 -10.66 -12.92 -29.04
CA PRO A 25 -9.78 -13.22 -30.17
C PRO A 25 -8.31 -12.81 -29.93
N ASN A 26 -7.48 -13.31 -30.84
CA ASN A 26 -6.07 -13.65 -30.77
C ASN A 26 -5.29 -12.98 -31.93
N GLN A 27 -3.96 -12.87 -31.77
CA GLN A 27 -2.87 -12.73 -32.77
C GLN A 27 -2.73 -11.50 -33.68
N ASN A 28 -1.48 -11.01 -33.77
CA ASN A 28 -0.92 -10.36 -34.94
C ASN A 28 0.46 -10.97 -35.23
N GLY A 29 0.63 -11.48 -36.46
CA GLY A 29 1.90 -11.86 -37.07
C GLY A 29 2.16 -10.99 -38.30
N LEU A 30 3.43 -10.72 -38.60
CA LEU A 30 3.85 -9.98 -39.79
C LEU A 30 5.02 -10.72 -40.46
N GLU A 31 4.85 -11.09 -41.72
CA GLU A 31 5.85 -11.72 -42.60
C GLU A 31 6.06 -10.87 -43.87
N LYS A 32 7.33 -10.80 -44.33
CA LYS A 32 7.85 -10.65 -45.72
C LYS A 32 7.61 -9.32 -46.47
N GLN A 33 8.42 -8.84 -47.41
CA GLN A 33 9.62 -9.30 -48.16
C GLN A 33 10.22 -8.05 -48.87
N ASP A 34 11.52 -8.05 -49.22
CA ASP A 34 11.97 -7.81 -50.62
C ASP A 34 13.51 -7.86 -50.80
N ASP A 35 13.90 -8.51 -51.89
CA ASP A 35 15.22 -8.94 -52.33
C ASP A 35 16.01 -7.89 -53.14
N LYS A 36 17.36 -7.92 -53.07
CA LYS A 36 18.21 -7.78 -54.28
C LYS A 36 19.66 -8.25 -54.11
N ASP A 37 20.08 -9.08 -55.07
CA ASP A 37 21.35 -9.78 -55.24
C ASP A 37 22.62 -8.92 -55.39
N SER A 38 23.77 -9.44 -54.93
CA SER A 38 24.95 -9.69 -55.77
C SER A 38 26.07 -10.45 -55.05
N SER A 39 26.82 -11.20 -55.84
CA SER A 39 27.66 -12.35 -55.51
C SER A 39 29.06 -12.05 -54.94
N THR A 40 29.58 -13.07 -54.24
CA THR A 40 30.92 -13.32 -53.66
C THR A 40 32.11 -13.08 -54.63
N PRO A 41 33.36 -12.93 -54.13
CA PRO A 41 34.17 -14.13 -53.88
C PRO A 41 35.03 -14.11 -52.60
N LEU A 42 35.24 -15.34 -52.14
CA LEU A 42 36.05 -15.84 -51.03
C LEU A 42 37.43 -15.20 -50.89
N GLN A 43 37.78 -14.83 -49.65
CA GLN A 43 39.15 -14.98 -49.13
C GLN A 43 39.09 -15.42 -47.65
N ALA A 44 39.67 -16.58 -47.39
CA ALA A 44 40.20 -17.00 -46.11
C ALA A 44 41.46 -17.82 -46.42
N PRO A 45 42.33 -18.14 -45.46
CA PRO A 45 42.46 -17.65 -44.06
C PRO A 45 43.87 -17.09 -43.81
N GLU A 46 44.16 -16.40 -42.70
CA GLU A 46 45.41 -16.62 -41.91
C GLU A 46 45.28 -16.00 -40.50
N GLY A 47 45.38 -16.87 -39.50
CA GLY A 47 46.05 -16.63 -38.22
C GLY A 47 45.70 -15.38 -37.40
N LYS A 48 44.83 -15.57 -36.40
CA LYS A 48 45.16 -15.41 -34.97
C LYS A 48 43.97 -15.82 -34.12
N THR A 49 43.92 -17.13 -33.89
CA THR A 49 43.30 -17.77 -32.74
C THR A 49 43.78 -17.08 -31.47
N GLY A 50 42.84 -16.68 -30.60
CA GLY A 50 43.16 -16.55 -29.17
C GLY A 50 42.69 -15.32 -28.41
N VAL A 51 41.54 -14.70 -28.72
CA VAL A 51 40.86 -13.81 -27.74
C VAL A 51 39.33 -13.92 -27.90
N GLN A 52 38.73 -15.06 -27.56
CA GLN A 52 37.26 -15.15 -27.47
C GLN A 52 36.75 -16.02 -26.30
N SER A 53 37.62 -16.48 -25.39
CA SER A 53 37.16 -17.34 -24.29
C SER A 53 36.93 -16.61 -22.96
N GLU A 54 37.25 -15.31 -22.84
CA GLU A 54 37.04 -14.55 -21.60
C GLU A 54 35.88 -13.54 -21.67
N GLN A 55 35.45 -13.12 -22.87
CA GLN A 55 34.43 -12.09 -23.05
C GLN A 55 33.03 -12.51 -22.56
N GLY A 56 32.67 -13.80 -22.62
CA GLY A 56 31.32 -14.26 -22.25
C GLY A 56 31.10 -14.49 -20.75
N ALA A 57 32.17 -14.59 -19.95
CA ALA A 57 32.07 -14.76 -18.50
C ALA A 57 32.15 -13.41 -17.75
N HIS A 58 32.85 -12.43 -18.31
CA HIS A 58 32.94 -11.08 -17.78
C HIS A 58 31.60 -10.33 -17.90
N ASP A 59 30.86 -10.54 -18.99
CA ASP A 59 29.60 -9.83 -19.27
C ASP A 59 28.50 -10.14 -18.24
N ILE A 60 28.36 -11.41 -17.83
CA ILE A 60 27.29 -11.82 -16.91
C ILE A 60 27.54 -11.32 -15.48
N SER A 61 28.79 -11.32 -15.02
CA SER A 61 29.11 -10.86 -13.66
C SER A 61 28.98 -9.34 -13.53
N GLU A 62 29.39 -8.59 -14.56
CA GLU A 62 29.28 -7.13 -14.61
C GLU A 62 27.81 -6.70 -14.74
N GLU A 63 27.02 -7.41 -15.54
CA GLU A 63 25.57 -7.22 -15.67
C GLU A 63 24.85 -7.40 -14.32
N LEU A 64 25.10 -8.51 -13.64
CA LEU A 64 24.51 -8.78 -12.32
C LEU A 64 24.92 -7.71 -11.30
N ASN A 65 26.17 -7.24 -11.35
CA ASN A 65 26.65 -6.19 -10.46
C ASN A 65 25.96 -4.85 -10.73
N ARG A 66 25.78 -4.49 -12.00
CA ARG A 66 25.04 -3.28 -12.38
C ARG A 66 23.57 -3.36 -11.94
N GLN A 67 22.93 -4.50 -12.11
CA GLN A 67 21.55 -4.71 -11.66
C GLN A 67 21.41 -4.65 -10.13
N LEU A 68 22.41 -5.09 -9.37
CA LEU A 68 22.45 -4.93 -7.90
C LEU A 68 22.57 -3.46 -7.51
N GLU A 69 23.48 -2.73 -8.17
CA GLU A 69 23.71 -1.30 -7.94
C GLU A 69 22.45 -0.48 -8.25
N ASP A 70 21.74 -0.79 -9.34
CA ASP A 70 20.46 -0.17 -9.68
C ASP A 70 19.38 -0.41 -8.61
N ILE A 71 19.34 -1.61 -8.02
CA ILE A 71 18.41 -1.93 -6.93
C ILE A 71 18.77 -1.12 -5.67
N ILE A 72 20.05 -1.02 -5.33
CA ILE A 72 20.52 -0.25 -4.17
C ILE A 72 20.20 1.23 -4.37
N ASN A 73 20.45 1.79 -5.55
CA ASN A 73 20.18 3.20 -5.85
C ASN A 73 18.67 3.51 -5.83
N THR A 74 17.84 2.62 -6.40
CA THR A 74 16.39 2.84 -6.49
C THR A 74 15.66 2.57 -5.18
N TYR A 75 16.09 1.58 -4.40
CA TYR A 75 15.34 1.07 -3.24
C TYR A 75 16.11 1.16 -1.91
N GLY A 76 17.44 1.30 -1.93
CA GLY A 76 18.32 1.29 -0.75
C GLY A 76 18.42 2.63 -0.01
N SER A 77 17.97 3.74 -0.60
CA SER A 77 17.97 5.06 0.05
C SER A 77 16.90 5.23 1.15
N ALA A 78 16.17 4.17 1.49
CA ALA A 78 15.04 4.21 2.42
C ALA A 78 15.44 4.46 3.89
N THR A 79 16.66 4.15 4.29
CA THR A 79 17.04 4.08 5.71
C THR A 79 18.07 5.13 6.16
N GLU A 80 18.65 5.91 5.24
CA GLU A 80 19.80 6.78 5.58
C GLU A 80 19.62 8.26 5.25
N LYS A 81 18.51 8.67 4.61
CA LYS A 81 18.24 10.08 4.30
C LYS A 81 16.88 10.55 4.79
N GLU A 82 16.57 10.27 6.05
CA GLU A 82 15.79 11.20 6.87
C GLU A 82 16.48 11.35 8.22
N GLY A 83 16.71 12.59 8.64
CA GLY A 83 17.38 12.95 9.87
C GLY A 83 16.65 12.45 11.12
N PRO A 84 17.22 12.70 12.31
CA PRO A 84 16.98 11.93 13.52
C PRO A 84 15.51 11.99 13.90
N THR A 85 14.80 10.86 13.76
CA THR A 85 13.69 10.55 14.65
C THR A 85 14.29 10.42 16.04
N LYS A 86 14.33 11.56 16.74
CA LYS A 86 14.43 11.64 18.19
C LYS A 86 13.58 10.52 18.76
N THR A 87 14.25 9.53 19.33
CA THR A 87 13.80 8.86 20.55
C THR A 87 13.52 9.98 21.56
N ARG A 88 12.33 10.57 21.52
CA ARG A 88 11.84 11.45 22.56
C ARG A 88 11.07 10.57 23.53
N GLU A 89 11.83 10.11 24.51
CA GLU A 89 11.42 9.93 25.89
C GLU A 89 10.03 10.51 26.19
N GLN A 90 9.12 9.66 26.68
CA GLN A 90 8.34 10.06 27.85
C GLN A 90 9.33 10.23 29.00
N PRO A 91 9.24 11.32 29.79
CA PRO A 91 8.15 11.46 30.75
C PRO A 91 7.63 12.90 30.97
N GLU A 92 6.57 12.98 31.78
CA GLU A 92 6.11 14.13 32.59
C GLU A 92 5.35 15.31 31.94
N ASN A 93 4.05 15.35 32.29
CA ASN A 93 3.28 16.50 32.78
C ASN A 93 4.07 17.83 32.90
N ILE A 94 3.73 18.82 32.07
CA ILE A 94 3.78 20.28 32.33
C ILE A 94 2.85 20.95 31.29
N GLU A 95 1.71 21.46 31.73
CA GLU A 95 1.05 22.67 31.18
C GLU A 95 1.87 23.88 31.62
N PRO A 96 2.20 24.92 30.78
CA PRO A 96 1.30 26.06 30.46
C PRO A 96 1.73 26.85 29.16
N PRO A 97 1.36 28.12 28.88
CA PRO A 97 0.28 28.97 29.40
C PRO A 97 -0.75 29.42 28.33
N ASP A 98 -1.90 29.80 28.86
CA ASP A 98 -2.84 30.79 28.34
C ASP A 98 -2.13 32.03 27.76
N ASN A 99 -2.50 32.42 26.55
CA ASN A 99 -2.30 33.77 26.02
C ASN A 99 -3.59 34.13 25.27
N GLY A 100 -4.32 35.08 25.84
CA GLY A 100 -5.52 35.65 25.26
C GLY A 100 -5.24 36.56 24.07
N ASP A 101 -6.15 36.52 23.11
CA ASP A 101 -6.48 37.53 22.10
C ASP A 101 -7.79 37.02 21.47
N GLY A 102 -8.96 37.65 21.53
CA GLY A 102 -9.26 39.07 21.59
C GLY A 102 -10.01 39.46 20.31
N ASP A 103 -11.30 39.09 20.18
CA ASP A 103 -12.24 39.85 19.32
C ASP A 103 -13.72 39.52 19.61
N CYS A 104 -14.53 40.57 19.82
CA CYS A 104 -15.99 40.62 19.86
C CYS A 104 -16.51 41.02 18.47
N ASP A 105 -17.64 40.55 17.95
CA ASP A 105 -19.03 41.00 18.13
C ASP A 105 -19.89 40.08 17.23
N GLU A 106 -20.98 39.47 17.69
CA GLU A 106 -22.37 39.99 17.75
C GLU A 106 -23.12 40.08 16.40
N ALA A 107 -24.21 39.29 16.36
CA ALA A 107 -25.48 39.41 15.65
C ALA A 107 -25.52 39.76 14.14
N THR A 108 -26.11 38.84 13.34
CA THR A 108 -27.37 39.16 12.63
C THR A 108 -28.08 37.91 12.10
N GLU A 109 -29.39 38.04 12.05
CA GLU A 109 -30.45 37.04 11.98
C GLU A 109 -30.63 36.29 10.65
N GLU A 110 -31.25 35.11 10.80
CA GLU A 110 -32.36 34.53 10.05
C GLU A 110 -32.49 34.73 8.52
N THR A 111 -32.65 33.62 7.79
CA THR A 111 -33.71 33.46 6.78
C THR A 111 -33.99 31.97 6.56
N GLU A 112 -35.20 31.54 6.93
CA GLU A 112 -35.82 30.28 6.53
C GLU A 112 -36.18 30.29 5.03
N ARG A 113 -36.00 29.16 4.32
CA ARG A 113 -37.10 28.33 3.76
C ARG A 113 -36.63 27.32 2.69
N GLU A 114 -37.01 26.07 2.94
CA GLU A 114 -37.16 24.89 2.06
C GLU A 114 -38.29 25.07 1.00
N PRO A 115 -38.50 24.20 -0.04
CA PRO A 115 -38.49 22.71 0.06
C PRO A 115 -38.13 21.81 -1.17
N MET A 116 -37.81 20.55 -0.80
CA MET A 116 -38.15 19.24 -1.40
C MET A 116 -37.71 18.80 -2.81
N ALA A 117 -36.98 17.68 -2.87
CA ALA A 117 -37.33 16.50 -3.70
C ALA A 117 -36.73 15.20 -3.09
N SER A 118 -37.62 14.25 -2.83
CA SER A 118 -37.42 12.93 -2.20
C SER A 118 -37.19 11.83 -3.25
N GLY A 119 -36.47 10.75 -2.91
CA GLY A 119 -36.64 9.45 -3.56
C GLY A 119 -35.43 8.51 -3.68
N GLU A 120 -35.05 7.86 -2.57
CA GLU A 120 -34.28 6.60 -2.43
C GLU A 120 -35.01 5.38 -3.09
N PRO A 121 -34.58 4.07 -3.04
CA PRO A 121 -33.56 3.43 -2.16
C PRO A 121 -32.72 2.26 -2.75
N THR A 122 -31.96 1.62 -1.83
CA THR A 122 -31.48 0.21 -1.78
C THR A 122 -30.09 -0.10 -2.39
N THR A 123 -29.19 -0.88 -1.78
CA THR A 123 -29.17 -1.68 -0.53
C THR A 123 -27.72 -2.11 -0.27
N ALA A 124 -27.18 -1.84 0.93
CA ALA A 124 -26.07 -2.62 1.50
C ALA A 124 -26.19 -2.54 3.03
N LYS A 125 -26.52 -3.68 3.66
CA LYS A 125 -26.68 -3.79 5.11
C LYS A 125 -25.33 -3.63 5.80
N GLU A 126 -25.06 -2.43 6.30
CA GLU A 126 -23.99 -2.11 7.22
C GLU A 126 -24.24 -2.66 8.65
N PRO A 127 -23.21 -3.15 9.34
CA PRO A 127 -23.23 -3.34 10.80
C PRO A 127 -22.95 -2.04 11.59
N VAL A 128 -22.81 -0.88 10.93
CA VAL A 128 -22.32 0.38 11.53
C VAL A 128 -23.44 1.17 12.22
N SER A 129 -24.60 1.30 11.58
CA SER A 129 -25.76 2.06 12.12
C SER A 129 -26.24 1.57 13.49
N ASN A 130 -26.15 0.26 13.76
CA ASN A 130 -26.54 -0.32 15.05
C ASN A 130 -25.65 0.14 16.22
N LYS A 131 -24.37 0.42 15.98
CA LYS A 131 -23.44 0.87 17.04
C LYS A 131 -23.63 2.36 17.35
N GLU A 132 -23.85 3.16 16.32
CA GLU A 132 -24.09 4.59 16.43
C GLU A 132 -25.42 4.89 17.14
N GLN A 133 -26.52 4.28 16.71
CA GLN A 133 -27.82 4.40 17.38
C GLN A 133 -27.77 3.96 18.86
N LYS A 134 -26.92 2.98 19.21
CA LYS A 134 -26.74 2.54 20.60
C LYS A 134 -25.97 3.57 21.44
N LEU A 135 -25.05 4.32 20.84
CA LEU A 135 -24.33 5.41 21.51
C LEU A 135 -25.24 6.62 21.70
N GLU A 136 -25.98 7.02 20.68
CA GLU A 136 -26.96 8.10 20.77
C GLU A 136 -27.98 7.85 21.87
N LYS A 137 -28.55 6.64 21.93
CA LYS A 137 -29.47 6.24 23.01
C LYS A 137 -28.83 6.32 24.40
N LYS A 138 -27.52 6.03 24.52
CA LYS A 138 -26.80 6.17 25.79
C LYS A 138 -26.57 7.64 26.16
N ILE A 139 -26.24 8.49 25.19
CA ILE A 139 -26.06 9.93 25.38
C ILE A 139 -27.38 10.57 25.83
N LEU A 140 -28.47 10.31 25.11
CA LEU A 140 -29.79 10.85 25.44
C LEU A 140 -30.25 10.41 26.85
N LYS A 141 -30.00 9.15 27.21
CA LYS A 141 -30.28 8.66 28.57
C LYS A 141 -29.38 9.27 29.64
N GLY A 142 -28.12 9.57 29.31
CA GLY A 142 -27.18 10.28 30.19
C GLY A 142 -27.65 11.71 30.45
N LEU A 143 -27.93 12.46 29.39
CA LEU A 143 -28.46 13.82 29.45
C LEU A 143 -29.77 13.89 30.26
N GLY A 144 -30.67 12.93 30.08
CA GLY A 144 -31.89 12.86 30.87
C GLY A 144 -31.64 12.74 32.38
N LYS A 145 -30.60 12.01 32.81
CA LYS A 145 -30.23 11.91 34.24
C LYS A 145 -29.64 13.20 34.77
N GLU A 146 -28.77 13.84 33.99
CA GLU A 146 -28.15 15.12 34.37
C GLU A 146 -29.19 16.24 34.46
N ALA A 147 -30.13 16.31 33.53
CA ALA A 147 -31.24 17.25 33.57
C ALA A 147 -32.09 17.08 34.85
N ASN A 148 -32.39 15.83 35.22
CA ASN A 148 -33.10 15.54 36.47
C ASN A 148 -32.28 15.94 37.71
N LEU A 149 -30.97 15.68 37.72
CA LEU A 149 -30.09 16.06 38.83
C LEU A 149 -29.98 17.59 38.97
N LEU A 150 -29.89 18.31 37.85
CA LEU A 150 -29.88 19.77 37.83
C LEU A 150 -31.15 20.33 38.46
N MET A 151 -32.31 19.83 38.02
CA MET A 151 -33.62 20.21 38.57
C MET A 151 -33.71 19.97 40.08
N GLN A 152 -33.23 18.81 40.56
CA GLN A 152 -33.19 18.50 41.99
C GLN A 152 -32.30 19.46 42.79
N ASN A 153 -31.16 19.89 42.24
CA ASN A 153 -30.30 20.87 42.92
C ASN A 153 -30.95 22.25 42.99
N LEU A 154 -31.61 22.70 41.92
CA LEU A 154 -32.35 23.97 41.91
C LEU A 154 -33.50 23.98 42.92
N ASN A 155 -34.18 22.85 43.12
CA ASN A 155 -35.27 22.74 44.10
C ASN A 155 -34.80 22.82 45.56
N LYS A 156 -33.51 22.60 45.85
CA LYS A 156 -32.96 22.72 47.22
C LYS A 156 -32.66 24.16 47.62
N LEU A 157 -32.46 25.03 46.64
CA LEU A 157 -32.18 26.45 46.82
C LEU A 157 -33.50 27.18 47.07
N GLN A 158 -33.50 28.07 48.07
CA GLN A 158 -34.74 28.68 48.58
C GLN A 158 -35.00 30.05 47.96
N THR A 159 -33.94 30.79 47.64
CA THR A 159 -34.06 32.10 47.03
C THR A 159 -33.89 32.02 45.50
N PRO A 160 -34.58 32.89 44.73
CA PRO A 160 -34.39 32.95 43.29
C PRO A 160 -32.97 33.40 42.92
N GLU A 161 -32.33 34.22 43.74
CA GLU A 161 -30.95 34.69 43.54
C GLU A 161 -29.95 33.53 43.60
N GLU A 162 -30.05 32.65 44.60
CA GLU A 162 -29.19 31.46 44.72
C GLU A 162 -29.32 30.52 43.51
N LYS A 163 -30.54 30.37 42.96
CA LYS A 163 -30.79 29.55 41.77
C LYS A 163 -30.11 30.13 40.54
N LEU A 164 -30.16 31.45 40.37
CA LEU A 164 -29.49 32.14 39.28
C LEU A 164 -27.97 32.01 39.38
N ASP A 165 -27.39 32.25 40.57
CA ASP A 165 -25.95 32.10 40.80
C ASP A 165 -25.47 30.67 40.51
N PHE A 166 -26.24 29.67 40.95
CA PHE A 166 -25.94 28.27 40.66
C PHE A 166 -25.99 27.95 39.16
N LEU A 167 -26.98 28.48 38.43
CA LEU A 167 -27.08 28.33 36.98
C LEU A 167 -25.93 29.01 36.25
N PHE A 168 -25.56 30.23 36.63
CA PHE A 168 -24.40 30.92 36.05
C PHE A 168 -23.11 30.13 36.27
N LYS A 169 -22.90 29.59 37.46
CA LYS A 169 -21.75 28.75 37.75
C LYS A 169 -21.71 27.50 36.86
N LYS A 170 -22.85 26.83 36.69
CA LYS A 170 -22.96 25.65 35.82
C LYS A 170 -22.75 25.99 34.34
N TYR A 171 -23.24 27.14 33.89
CA TYR A 171 -23.04 27.61 32.54
C TYR A 171 -21.57 27.97 32.26
N ALA A 172 -20.90 28.64 33.22
CA ALA A 172 -19.48 28.94 33.11
C ALA A 172 -18.62 27.66 33.04
N GLU A 173 -18.89 26.69 33.90
CA GLU A 173 -18.23 25.36 33.90
C GLU A 173 -18.41 24.66 32.54
N LEU A 174 -19.64 24.63 32.01
CA LEU A 174 -19.94 24.03 30.70
C LEU A 174 -19.21 24.75 29.54
N LEU A 175 -19.14 26.07 29.55
CA LEU A 175 -18.42 26.84 28.54
C LEU A 175 -16.92 26.55 28.57
N ASP A 176 -16.33 26.44 29.75
CA ASP A 176 -14.90 26.14 29.91
C ASP A 176 -14.58 24.71 29.48
N GLU A 177 -15.41 23.74 29.85
CA GLU A 177 -15.34 22.37 29.33
C GLU A 177 -15.39 22.35 27.81
N HIS A 178 -16.36 23.03 27.20
CA HIS A 178 -16.46 23.11 25.74
C HIS A 178 -15.21 23.73 25.08
N ARG A 179 -14.64 24.80 25.66
CA ARG A 179 -13.39 25.42 25.18
C ARG A 179 -12.21 24.45 25.26
N THR A 180 -12.08 23.71 26.37
CA THR A 180 -10.98 22.73 26.54
C THR A 180 -11.13 21.54 25.61
N GLU A 181 -12.34 21.01 25.45
CA GLU A 181 -12.64 19.94 24.51
C GLU A 181 -12.37 20.38 23.06
N GLN A 182 -12.73 21.61 22.69
CA GLN A 182 -12.44 22.15 21.37
C GLN A 182 -10.93 22.26 21.11
N LYS A 183 -10.14 22.69 22.10
CA LYS A 183 -8.66 22.71 22.01
C LYS A 183 -8.11 21.28 21.83
N LYS A 184 -8.62 20.32 22.59
CA LYS A 184 -8.24 18.90 22.50
C LYS A 184 -8.62 18.30 21.15
N LEU A 185 -9.79 18.61 20.62
CA LEU A 185 -10.25 18.18 19.31
C LEU A 185 -9.30 18.66 18.21
N LYS A 186 -8.95 19.96 18.22
CA LYS A 186 -7.97 20.53 17.27
C LYS A 186 -6.61 19.83 17.36
N LEU A 187 -6.13 19.52 18.56
CA LEU A 187 -4.88 18.77 18.75
C LEU A 187 -4.97 17.34 18.19
N LEU A 188 -6.07 16.64 18.46
CA LEU A 188 -6.29 15.28 17.97
C LEU A 188 -6.42 15.25 16.44
N GLN A 189 -7.09 16.23 15.84
CA GLN A 189 -7.16 16.37 14.38
C GLN A 189 -5.77 16.53 13.76
N LYS A 190 -4.90 17.38 14.34
CA LYS A 190 -3.50 17.51 13.88
C LYS A 190 -2.73 16.20 13.98
N LYS A 191 -2.87 15.48 15.10
CA LYS A 191 -2.25 14.14 15.28
C LYS A 191 -2.78 13.12 14.28
N GLN A 192 -4.09 13.14 14.00
CA GLN A 192 -4.70 12.25 13.02
C GLN A 192 -4.10 12.46 11.63
N VAL A 193 -3.95 13.72 11.19
CA VAL A 193 -3.31 14.06 9.91
C VAL A 193 -1.85 13.58 9.87
N GLN A 194 -1.09 13.78 10.96
CA GLN A 194 0.29 13.32 11.05
C GLN A 194 0.39 11.79 10.94
N ILE A 195 -0.37 11.06 11.74
CA ILE A 195 -0.39 9.59 11.72
C ILE A 195 -0.81 9.07 10.35
N GLN A 196 -1.77 9.73 9.70
CA GLN A 196 -2.19 9.36 8.35
C GLN A 196 -1.05 9.52 7.33
N LYS A 197 -0.28 10.61 7.41
CA LYS A 197 0.92 10.81 6.58
C LYS A 197 1.99 9.75 6.84
N GLU A 198 2.28 9.44 8.11
CA GLU A 198 3.25 8.40 8.49
C GLU A 198 2.81 7.01 8.01
N LYS A 199 1.53 6.69 8.11
CA LYS A 199 0.95 5.46 7.57
C LYS A 199 1.17 5.36 6.06
N ASP A 200 0.85 6.42 5.32
CA ASP A 200 0.98 6.43 3.86
C ASP A 200 2.45 6.32 3.44
N GLN A 201 3.35 6.98 4.18
CA GLN A 201 4.80 6.85 4.01
C GLN A 201 5.27 5.41 4.22
N LEU A 202 4.92 4.79 5.36
CA LEU A 202 5.27 3.39 5.66
C LEU A 202 4.68 2.41 4.65
N GLN A 203 3.46 2.66 4.15
CA GLN A 203 2.84 1.84 3.11
C GLN A 203 3.62 1.95 1.79
N SER A 204 4.08 3.14 1.42
CA SER A 204 4.90 3.35 0.24
C SER A 204 6.27 2.65 0.36
N GLU A 205 6.89 2.70 1.54
CA GLU A 205 8.13 2.01 1.84
C GLU A 205 7.97 0.49 1.80
N HIS A 206 6.86 -0.03 2.35
CA HIS A 206 6.54 -1.44 2.28
C HIS A 206 6.39 -1.91 0.83
N SER A 207 5.65 -1.16 0.02
CA SER A 207 5.48 -1.45 -1.41
C SER A 207 6.82 -1.42 -2.15
N ARG A 208 7.68 -0.44 -1.82
CA ARG A 208 9.04 -0.32 -2.36
C ARG A 208 9.92 -1.50 -1.95
N ALA A 209 9.87 -1.94 -0.70
CA ALA A 209 10.63 -3.08 -0.20
C ALA A 209 10.21 -4.40 -0.86
N ILE A 210 8.92 -4.60 -1.12
CA ILE A 210 8.42 -5.76 -1.87
C ILE A 210 9.05 -5.81 -3.27
N LEU A 211 9.07 -4.68 -3.99
CA LEU A 211 9.67 -4.61 -5.33
C LEU A 211 11.17 -4.90 -5.30
N ALA A 212 11.90 -4.35 -4.34
CA ALA A 212 13.32 -4.62 -4.15
C ALA A 212 13.57 -6.11 -3.89
N ARG A 213 12.79 -6.72 -2.99
CA ARG A 213 12.85 -8.15 -2.68
C ARG A 213 12.63 -9.00 -3.93
N SER A 214 11.60 -8.71 -4.72
CA SER A 214 11.31 -9.47 -5.95
C SER A 214 12.46 -9.38 -6.97
N LYS A 215 13.06 -8.19 -7.14
CA LYS A 215 14.22 -8.03 -8.03
C LYS A 215 15.44 -8.82 -7.51
N LEU A 216 15.76 -8.71 -6.23
CA LEU A 216 16.86 -9.47 -5.61
C LEU A 216 16.65 -10.98 -5.70
N GLU A 217 15.43 -11.46 -5.54
CA GLU A 217 15.10 -12.88 -5.69
C GLU A 217 15.36 -13.36 -7.14
N SER A 218 15.01 -12.56 -8.14
CA SER A 218 15.32 -12.84 -9.54
C SER A 218 16.82 -12.94 -9.79
N LEU A 219 17.59 -11.97 -9.29
CA LEU A 219 19.06 -11.98 -9.40
C LEU A 219 19.67 -13.20 -8.72
N CYS A 220 19.16 -13.58 -7.54
CA CYS A 220 19.63 -14.77 -6.84
C CYS A 220 19.39 -16.03 -7.68
N ARG A 221 18.21 -16.17 -8.29
CA ARG A 221 17.89 -17.30 -9.18
C ARG A 221 18.78 -17.32 -10.42
N GLU A 222 19.09 -16.16 -10.99
CA GLU A 222 19.99 -16.03 -12.14
C GLU A 222 21.44 -16.40 -11.81
N LEU A 223 21.97 -15.87 -10.72
CA LEU A 223 23.30 -16.19 -10.22
C LEU A 223 23.43 -17.70 -9.92
N GLN A 224 22.39 -18.32 -9.36
CA GLN A 224 22.35 -19.77 -9.13
C GLN A 224 22.37 -20.56 -10.45
N ARG A 225 21.60 -20.13 -11.46
CA ARG A 225 21.60 -20.75 -12.80
C ARG A 225 22.98 -20.66 -13.44
N HIS A 226 23.61 -19.49 -13.45
CA HIS A 226 24.95 -19.30 -14.01
C HIS A 226 26.00 -20.17 -13.32
N ASN A 227 26.00 -20.21 -11.99
CA ASN A 227 26.90 -21.08 -11.23
C ASN A 227 26.71 -22.57 -11.54
N LYS A 228 25.48 -23.02 -11.79
CA LYS A 228 25.22 -24.40 -12.22
C LYS A 228 25.79 -24.67 -13.60
N THR A 229 25.52 -23.80 -14.58
CA THR A 229 26.06 -23.91 -15.94
C THR A 229 27.59 -23.89 -15.95
N LEU A 230 28.22 -23.02 -15.17
CA LEU A 230 29.69 -22.98 -15.01
C LEU A 230 30.25 -24.28 -14.44
N LYS A 231 29.59 -24.89 -13.45
CA LYS A 231 30.01 -26.19 -12.91
C LYS A 231 29.92 -27.29 -13.98
N ASP A 232 28.88 -27.28 -14.80
CA ASP A 232 28.68 -28.31 -15.81
C ASP A 232 29.60 -28.14 -17.02
N THR A 233 29.85 -26.91 -17.48
CA THR A 233 30.87 -26.61 -18.51
C THR A 233 32.27 -27.01 -18.06
N ARG A 234 32.68 -26.67 -16.84
CA ARG A 234 33.96 -27.12 -16.25
C ARG A 234 34.11 -28.66 -16.26
N LYS A 235 33.03 -29.39 -15.93
CA LYS A 235 33.03 -30.86 -16.01
C LYS A 235 33.17 -31.36 -17.46
N MET A 236 32.49 -30.72 -18.41
CA MET A 236 32.59 -31.06 -19.83
C MET A 236 33.99 -30.80 -20.37
N ASP A 237 34.60 -29.66 -20.05
CA ASP A 237 35.96 -29.30 -20.46
C ASP A 237 37.00 -30.28 -19.89
N THR A 238 36.83 -30.68 -18.63
CA THR A 238 37.69 -31.71 -18.01
C THR A 238 37.58 -33.05 -18.76
N LYS A 239 36.36 -33.47 -19.10
CA LYS A 239 36.13 -34.70 -19.89
C LYS A 239 36.74 -34.60 -21.29
N LEU A 240 36.59 -33.45 -21.95
CA LEU A 240 37.15 -33.21 -23.28
C LEU A 240 38.68 -33.25 -23.23
N THR A 241 39.28 -32.56 -22.26
CA THR A 241 40.73 -32.54 -22.03
C THR A 241 41.28 -33.94 -21.77
N ALA A 242 40.59 -34.74 -20.94
CA ALA A 242 40.96 -36.14 -20.69
C ALA A 242 40.89 -36.99 -21.98
N ARG A 243 39.84 -36.83 -22.79
CA ARG A 243 39.73 -37.51 -24.10
C ARG A 243 40.85 -37.11 -25.05
N LEU A 244 41.19 -35.82 -25.13
CA LEU A 244 42.31 -35.34 -25.95
C LEU A 244 43.64 -35.93 -25.47
N ARG A 245 43.90 -35.95 -24.16
CA ARG A 245 45.11 -36.56 -23.58
C ARG A 245 45.23 -38.04 -23.94
N THR A 246 44.13 -38.80 -23.83
CA THR A 246 44.10 -40.21 -24.23
C THR A 246 44.40 -40.38 -25.72
N LYS A 247 43.76 -39.59 -26.60
CA LYS A 247 44.02 -39.61 -28.04
C LYS A 247 45.48 -39.30 -28.37
N MET A 248 46.05 -38.27 -27.75
CA MET A 248 47.46 -37.91 -27.93
C MET A 248 48.41 -39.02 -27.47
N SER A 249 48.11 -39.68 -26.33
CA SER A 249 48.89 -40.83 -25.85
C SER A 249 48.87 -42.00 -26.85
N ILE A 250 47.71 -42.30 -27.44
CA ILE A 250 47.57 -43.33 -28.48
C ILE A 250 48.38 -42.98 -29.72
N VAL A 251 48.28 -41.73 -30.21
CA VAL A 251 49.05 -41.25 -31.37
C VAL A 251 50.55 -41.35 -31.12
N SER A 252 51.01 -40.93 -29.93
CA SER A 252 52.42 -41.03 -29.54
C SER A 252 52.91 -42.49 -29.50
N ARG A 253 52.13 -43.41 -28.94
CA ARG A 253 52.46 -44.85 -28.96
C ARG A 253 52.54 -45.39 -30.38
N LYS A 254 51.55 -45.08 -31.23
CA LYS A 254 51.53 -45.52 -32.64
C LYS A 254 52.77 -45.00 -33.39
N ARG A 255 53.11 -43.73 -33.21
CA ARG A 255 54.32 -43.12 -33.79
C ARG A 255 55.61 -43.78 -33.29
N SER A 256 55.66 -44.16 -32.01
CA SER A 256 56.81 -44.88 -31.45
C SER A 256 56.95 -46.30 -32.02
N CYS A 257 55.84 -47.00 -32.29
CA CYS A 257 55.88 -48.32 -32.92
C CYS A 257 56.36 -48.24 -34.38
N LEU A 258 55.90 -47.23 -35.14
CA LEU A 258 56.33 -47.02 -36.53
C LEU A 258 57.82 -46.69 -36.66
N LYS A 259 58.46 -46.09 -35.64
CA LYS A 259 59.91 -45.80 -35.66
C LYS A 259 60.80 -47.01 -35.35
N LYS A 260 60.23 -48.13 -34.87
CA LYS A 260 60.99 -49.33 -34.48
C LYS A 260 61.05 -50.40 -35.57
N HIS A 261 60.38 -50.18 -36.70
CA HIS A 261 60.45 -50.99 -37.91
C HIS A 261 61.09 -50.17 -39.02
#